data_AF-M1XS03-F1
#
_entry.id   AF-M1XS03-F1
#
_cell.length_a   1.000
_cell.length_b   1.000
_cell.length_c   1.000
_cell.angle_alpha   90.00
_cell.angle_beta   90.00
_cell.angle_gamma   90.00
#
_symmetry.space_group_name_H-M   'P 1'
#
loop_
_entity.id
_entity.type
_entity.pdbx_description
1 polymer ?
#
loop_
_entity_poly.entity_id
_entity_poly.type
_entity_poly.pdbx_seq_one_letter_code
_entity_poly.pdbx_strand_id
1 'polypeptide(L)'
;MSLEPIDAETALELYLADKENELSEASIKGHKYRLGHFVRWCDEKEIENLNTLTGRQLHRYRLWRREDGDLNKVSEKTQMDTLRVFIRWLESIDGVEQDLSQKVLSPSITPDENSRDVMLDSDSASKVLAHLEKYKYASIQHVAIALMWHTMMRVGGVHALDIDDYDPDDQCVKVRHRPESGTPIKNQGKGERMVALSDQLCDVLDDWLAEKRPSVTDEYGREPLLASREGRTNKTTLRAYVYRWTRPCTYSAECPHDRDLGECSALERDTAYRCPSSVSPHAIRRGSITHSLNSDMPDKVVSDRANVSQRVIEQHYDRRTEREKMEQRREYLSDL
;
A
#
# COMPACT_ATOMS: atom_id res chain seq x y z
N MET A 1 -19.49 37.02 1.29
CA MET A 1 -18.50 37.52 2.27
C MET A 1 -17.32 38.05 1.49
N SER A 2 -16.59 39.02 2.01
CA SER A 2 -15.35 39.51 1.37
C SER A 2 -14.23 38.50 1.60
N LEU A 3 -13.41 38.24 0.59
CA LEU A 3 -12.27 37.33 0.73
C LEU A 3 -11.19 37.93 1.64
N GLU A 4 -10.55 37.08 2.45
CA GLU A 4 -9.43 37.44 3.32
C GLU A 4 -8.10 37.08 2.64
N PRO A 5 -7.20 38.05 2.38
CA PRO A 5 -5.93 37.78 1.71
C PRO A 5 -5.07 36.73 2.42
N ILE A 6 -4.57 35.76 1.66
CA ILE A 6 -3.65 34.72 2.14
C ILE A 6 -2.71 34.27 1.02
N ASP A 7 -1.44 34.04 1.35
CA ASP A 7 -0.46 33.46 0.43
C ASP A 7 -0.51 31.92 0.42
N ALA A 8 0.17 31.29 -0.54
CA ALA A 8 0.10 29.85 -0.74
C ALA A 8 0.76 29.04 0.38
N GLU A 9 1.85 29.53 0.96
CA GLU A 9 2.61 28.84 2.00
C GLU A 9 1.82 28.86 3.31
N THR A 10 1.37 30.04 3.76
CA THR A 10 0.53 30.19 4.95
C THR A 10 -0.75 29.37 4.83
N ALA A 11 -1.41 29.39 3.67
CA ALA A 11 -2.61 28.58 3.42
C ALA A 11 -2.34 27.08 3.57
N LEU A 12 -1.20 26.59 3.06
CA LEU A 12 -0.83 25.18 3.18
C LEU A 12 -0.58 24.80 4.64
N GLU A 13 0.10 25.64 5.42
CA GLU A 13 0.36 25.38 6.83
C GLU A 13 -0.93 25.26 7.64
N LEU A 14 -1.84 26.22 7.49
CA LEU A 14 -3.15 26.22 8.15
C LEU A 14 -4.00 25.01 7.74
N TYR A 15 -3.99 24.65 6.45
CA TYR A 15 -4.68 23.47 5.95
C TYR A 15 -4.17 22.17 6.58
N LEU A 16 -2.85 22.02 6.69
CA LEU A 16 -2.25 20.82 7.27
C LEU A 16 -2.54 20.73 8.77
N ALA A 17 -2.53 21.87 9.48
CA ALA A 17 -2.90 21.94 10.90
C ALA A 17 -4.38 21.58 11.14
N ASP A 18 -5.30 22.08 10.31
CA ASP A 18 -6.72 21.71 10.36
C ASP A 18 -6.94 20.21 10.16
N LYS A 19 -6.21 19.62 9.21
CA LYS A 19 -6.36 18.21 8.83
C LYS A 19 -5.65 17.23 9.76
N GLU A 20 -4.79 17.69 10.66
CA GLU A 20 -3.96 16.86 11.54
C GLU A 20 -4.82 15.94 12.45
N ASN A 21 -5.98 16.43 12.89
CA ASN A 21 -6.91 15.67 13.73
C ASN A 21 -7.79 14.68 12.93
N GLU A 22 -7.89 14.83 11.61
CA GLU A 22 -8.79 14.05 10.77
C GLU A 22 -8.07 12.98 9.95
N LEU A 23 -6.82 13.25 9.57
CA LEU A 23 -6.06 12.43 8.63
C LEU A 23 -4.88 11.75 9.33
N SER A 24 -4.57 10.53 8.90
CA SER A 24 -3.33 9.87 9.34
C SER A 24 -2.09 10.68 8.91
N GLU A 25 -1.01 10.61 9.66
CA GLU A 25 0.27 11.27 9.32
C GLU A 25 0.74 11.00 7.88
N ALA A 26 0.54 9.77 7.39
CA ALA A 26 0.92 9.40 6.03
C ALA A 26 0.10 10.16 4.97
N SER A 27 -1.19 10.41 5.26
CA SER A 27 -2.05 11.24 4.42
C SER A 27 -1.62 12.70 4.48
N ILE A 28 -1.31 13.24 5.67
CA ILE A 28 -0.78 14.61 5.84
C ILE A 28 0.51 14.80 5.04
N LYS A 29 1.49 13.90 5.19
CA LYS A 29 2.74 13.92 4.40
C LYS A 29 2.46 13.86 2.90
N GLY A 30 1.50 13.05 2.49
CA GLY A 30 1.05 12.97 1.10
C GLY A 30 0.44 14.29 0.59
N HIS A 31 -0.40 14.93 1.39
CA HIS A 31 -0.99 16.23 1.07
C HIS A 31 0.08 17.31 0.97
N LYS A 32 0.97 17.41 1.98
CA LYS A 32 2.11 18.34 1.99
C LYS A 32 2.98 18.20 0.73
N TYR A 33 3.37 16.97 0.38
CA TYR A 33 4.16 16.72 -0.83
C TYR A 33 3.46 17.20 -2.10
N ARG A 34 2.17 16.87 -2.25
CA ARG A 34 1.41 17.19 -3.47
C ARG A 34 1.11 18.68 -3.60
N LEU A 35 0.71 19.32 -2.50
CA LEU A 35 0.40 20.74 -2.45
C LEU A 35 1.66 21.62 -2.44
N GLY A 36 2.81 21.11 -2.01
CA GLY A 36 4.08 21.82 -2.15
C GLY A 36 4.43 22.14 -3.61
N HIS A 37 4.00 21.32 -4.58
CA HIS A 37 4.12 21.67 -5.99
C HIS A 37 3.21 22.84 -6.40
N PHE A 38 2.05 22.98 -5.76
CA PHE A 38 1.14 24.10 -6.00
C PHE A 38 1.71 25.40 -5.44
N VAL A 39 2.25 25.37 -4.21
CA VAL A 39 2.97 26.50 -3.61
C VAL A 39 4.11 26.95 -4.53
N ARG A 40 4.98 26.02 -4.95
CA ARG A 40 6.07 26.32 -5.89
C ARG A 40 5.58 26.96 -7.20
N TRP A 41 4.45 26.49 -7.72
CA TRP A 41 3.86 27.06 -8.93
C TRP A 41 3.30 28.47 -8.71
N CYS A 42 2.71 28.75 -7.54
CA CYS A 42 2.30 30.09 -7.16
C CYS A 42 3.50 31.03 -7.11
N ASP A 43 4.61 30.61 -6.52
CA ASP A 43 5.86 31.39 -6.46
C ASP A 43 6.39 31.67 -7.88
N GLU A 44 6.49 30.65 -8.75
CA GLU A 44 6.94 30.78 -10.14
C GLU A 44 6.03 31.66 -11.02
N LYS A 45 4.80 31.92 -10.57
CA LYS A 45 3.82 32.75 -11.27
C LYS A 45 3.48 34.04 -10.53
N GLU A 46 4.24 34.35 -9.47
CA GLU A 46 4.09 35.56 -8.66
C GLU A 46 2.64 35.73 -8.15
N ILE A 47 2.01 34.62 -7.75
CA ILE A 47 0.68 34.59 -7.13
C ILE A 47 0.86 34.71 -5.62
N GLU A 48 1.00 35.95 -5.15
CA GLU A 48 1.21 36.26 -3.73
C GLU A 48 -0.10 36.23 -2.91
N ASN A 49 -1.26 36.32 -3.57
CA ASN A 49 -2.56 36.29 -2.92
C ASN A 49 -3.52 35.32 -3.61
N LEU A 50 -3.94 34.29 -2.88
CA LEU A 50 -4.84 33.24 -3.38
C LEU A 50 -6.24 33.75 -3.72
N ASN A 51 -6.66 34.92 -3.22
CA ASN A 51 -7.93 35.55 -3.61
C ASN A 51 -8.04 35.78 -5.12
N THR A 52 -6.89 35.88 -5.81
CA THR A 52 -6.82 36.10 -7.26
C THR A 52 -6.96 34.82 -8.08
N LEU A 53 -7.04 33.65 -7.43
CA LEU A 53 -7.12 32.38 -8.12
C LEU A 53 -8.40 32.24 -8.94
N THR A 54 -8.21 31.81 -10.17
CA THR A 54 -9.29 31.53 -11.12
C THR A 54 -9.24 30.09 -11.60
N GLY A 55 -10.35 29.58 -12.11
CA GLY A 55 -10.38 28.26 -12.76
C GLY A 55 -9.36 28.14 -13.91
N ARG A 56 -9.04 29.24 -14.60
CA ARG A 56 -8.03 29.28 -15.67
C ARG A 56 -6.62 29.09 -15.11
N GLN A 57 -6.29 29.70 -13.97
CA GLN A 57 -5.01 29.48 -13.27
C GLN A 57 -4.90 28.04 -12.80
N LEU A 58 -5.95 27.47 -12.20
CA LEU A 58 -5.95 26.06 -11.77
C LEU A 58 -5.77 25.09 -12.96
N HIS A 59 -6.34 25.42 -14.13
CA HIS A 59 -6.08 24.66 -15.35
C HIS A 59 -4.62 24.79 -15.82
N ARG A 60 -4.01 25.98 -15.73
CA ARG A 60 -2.59 26.18 -16.05
C ARG A 60 -1.68 25.41 -15.09
N TYR A 61 -1.98 25.42 -13.79
CA TYR A 61 -1.28 24.61 -12.80
C TYR A 61 -1.32 23.12 -13.16
N ARG A 62 -2.50 22.60 -13.53
CA ARG A 62 -2.65 21.20 -13.96
C ARG A 62 -1.72 20.84 -15.12
N LEU A 63 -1.66 21.67 -16.16
CA LEU A 63 -0.80 21.43 -17.33
C LEU A 63 0.67 21.49 -16.93
N TRP A 64 1.08 22.55 -16.21
CA TRP A 64 2.43 22.70 -15.70
C TRP A 64 2.84 21.50 -14.84
N ARG A 65 1.97 21.05 -13.92
CA ARG A 65 2.27 19.95 -13.02
C ARG A 65 2.42 18.62 -13.77
N ARG A 66 1.62 18.41 -14.83
CA ARG A 66 1.76 17.22 -15.69
C ARG A 66 3.14 17.18 -16.35
N GLU A 67 3.57 18.29 -16.92
CA GLU A 67 4.84 18.41 -17.64
C GLU A 67 6.04 18.35 -16.68
N ASP A 68 6.02 19.12 -15.59
CA ASP A 68 7.08 19.16 -14.56
C ASP A 68 7.35 17.78 -13.93
N GLY A 69 6.31 16.97 -13.76
CA GLY A 69 6.41 15.68 -13.08
C GLY A 69 6.43 14.47 -14.00
N ASP A 70 6.34 14.66 -15.31
CA ASP A 70 6.05 13.60 -16.29
C ASP A 70 4.93 12.67 -15.79
N LEU A 71 3.82 13.28 -15.35
CA LEU A 71 2.80 12.55 -14.61
C LEU A 71 1.93 11.71 -15.55
N ASN A 72 1.86 10.42 -15.27
CA ASN A 72 0.80 9.59 -15.81
C ASN A 72 -0.58 10.03 -15.29
N LYS A 73 -1.65 9.57 -15.96
CA LYS A 73 -3.05 9.95 -15.69
C LYS A 73 -3.49 9.69 -14.24
N VAL A 74 -3.03 8.60 -13.62
CA VAL A 74 -3.35 8.22 -12.23
C VAL A 74 -2.67 9.15 -11.22
N SER A 75 -1.39 9.44 -11.45
CA SER A 75 -0.64 10.39 -10.64
C SER A 75 -1.23 11.79 -10.75
N GLU A 76 -1.57 12.24 -11.96
CA GLU A 76 -2.21 13.53 -12.19
C GLU A 76 -3.57 13.62 -11.48
N LYS A 77 -4.44 12.60 -11.60
CA LYS A 77 -5.71 12.55 -10.84
C LYS A 77 -5.50 12.72 -9.35
N THR A 78 -4.54 11.98 -8.77
CA THR A 78 -4.26 12.05 -7.32
C THR A 78 -3.81 13.45 -6.89
N GLN A 79 -2.98 14.11 -7.70
CA GLN A 79 -2.54 15.49 -7.49
C GLN A 79 -3.73 16.45 -7.53
N MET A 80 -4.55 16.39 -8.59
CA MET A 80 -5.67 17.30 -8.79
C MET A 80 -6.82 17.08 -7.79
N ASP A 81 -7.06 15.84 -7.36
CA ASP A 81 -8.05 15.56 -6.32
C ASP A 81 -7.60 16.12 -4.95
N THR A 82 -6.30 16.06 -4.64
CA THR A 82 -5.75 16.69 -3.42
C THR A 82 -5.86 18.21 -3.49
N LEU A 83 -5.52 18.80 -4.64
CA LEU A 83 -5.73 20.23 -4.88
C LEU A 83 -7.20 20.61 -4.69
N ARG A 84 -8.15 19.81 -5.21
CA ARG A 84 -9.58 20.10 -5.05
C ARG A 84 -10.00 20.16 -3.58
N VAL A 85 -9.50 19.24 -2.76
CA VAL A 85 -9.79 19.25 -1.31
C VAL A 85 -9.19 20.50 -0.65
N PHE A 86 -7.98 20.89 -1.04
CA PHE A 86 -7.33 22.10 -0.53
C PHE A 86 -8.09 23.38 -0.92
N ILE A 87 -8.46 23.53 -2.19
CA ILE A 87 -9.27 24.68 -2.66
C ILE A 87 -10.63 24.71 -1.95
N ARG A 88 -11.26 23.55 -1.72
CA ARG A 88 -12.52 23.49 -0.96
C ARG A 88 -12.35 23.93 0.49
N TRP A 89 -11.20 23.62 1.10
CA TRP A 89 -10.90 24.12 2.43
C TRP A 89 -10.67 25.63 2.41
N LEU A 90 -9.98 26.17 1.40
CA LEU A 90 -9.83 27.62 1.22
C LEU A 90 -11.17 28.35 1.07
N GLU A 91 -12.15 27.75 0.38
CA GLU A 91 -13.53 28.29 0.30
C GLU A 91 -14.17 28.42 1.69
N SER A 92 -13.84 27.53 2.62
CA SER A 92 -14.42 27.54 3.98
C SER A 92 -13.82 28.58 4.92
N ILE A 93 -12.68 29.18 4.54
CA ILE A 93 -11.97 30.21 5.31
C ILE A 93 -11.86 31.54 4.54
N ASP A 94 -12.72 31.75 3.54
CA ASP A 94 -12.76 32.96 2.72
C ASP A 94 -11.44 33.29 1.96
N GLY A 95 -10.56 32.30 1.72
CA GLY A 95 -9.28 32.48 1.02
C GLY A 95 -9.35 32.42 -0.51
N VAL A 96 -10.49 32.01 -1.07
CA VAL A 96 -10.78 31.96 -2.51
C VAL A 96 -12.28 32.17 -2.76
N GLU A 97 -12.66 32.50 -4.00
CA GLU A 97 -14.07 32.54 -4.40
C GLU A 97 -14.78 31.20 -4.15
N GLN A 98 -16.04 31.28 -3.71
CA GLN A 98 -16.91 30.11 -3.55
C GLN A 98 -17.03 29.33 -4.87
N ASP A 99 -17.16 28.00 -4.75
CA ASP A 99 -17.25 27.03 -5.85
C ASP A 99 -16.02 26.97 -6.80
N LEU A 100 -14.90 27.62 -6.48
CA LEU A 100 -13.65 27.48 -7.23
C LEU A 100 -13.15 26.03 -7.29
N SER A 101 -13.39 25.24 -6.25
CA SER A 101 -13.05 23.82 -6.16
C SER A 101 -13.75 22.99 -7.24
N GLN A 102 -14.93 23.40 -7.70
CA GLN A 102 -15.64 22.75 -8.82
C GLN A 102 -14.93 22.97 -10.16
N LYS A 103 -14.13 24.05 -10.27
CA LYS A 103 -13.33 24.36 -11.46
C LYS A 103 -11.99 23.58 -11.48
N VAL A 104 -11.66 22.84 -10.42
CA VAL A 104 -10.49 21.96 -10.39
C VAL A 104 -10.77 20.71 -11.23
N LEU A 105 -10.25 20.69 -12.45
CA LEU A 105 -10.41 19.56 -13.37
C LEU A 105 -9.43 18.43 -13.02
N SER A 106 -9.96 17.25 -12.73
CA SER A 106 -9.17 16.01 -12.63
C SER A 106 -9.42 15.16 -13.87
N PRO A 107 -8.42 14.42 -14.37
CA PRO A 107 -8.66 13.32 -15.29
C PRO A 107 -9.72 12.35 -14.74
N SER A 108 -10.60 11.88 -15.63
CA SER A 108 -11.44 10.71 -15.39
C SER A 108 -10.63 9.46 -15.71
N ILE A 109 -10.62 8.48 -14.81
CA ILE A 109 -9.85 7.24 -14.96
C ILE A 109 -10.84 6.08 -15.03
N THR A 110 -10.70 5.23 -16.05
CA THR A 110 -11.49 4.00 -16.13
C THR A 110 -10.99 2.98 -15.08
N PRO A 111 -11.80 2.00 -14.67
CA PRO A 111 -11.34 0.95 -13.76
C PRO A 111 -10.04 0.28 -14.22
N ASP A 112 -9.91 0.02 -15.53
CA ASP A 112 -8.74 -0.61 -16.14
C ASP A 112 -7.48 0.27 -16.07
N GLU A 113 -7.62 1.59 -16.25
CA GLU A 113 -6.51 2.54 -16.11
C GLU A 113 -6.04 2.66 -14.65
N ASN A 114 -6.90 2.34 -13.67
CA ASN A 114 -6.59 2.42 -12.24
C ASN A 114 -5.99 1.13 -11.68
N SER A 115 -6.23 -0.02 -12.32
CA SER A 115 -5.70 -1.31 -11.86
C SER A 115 -4.49 -1.75 -12.69
N ARG A 116 -3.30 -1.70 -12.10
CA ARG A 116 -2.18 -2.50 -12.64
C ARG A 116 -2.51 -3.97 -12.45
N ASP A 117 -2.79 -4.71 -13.51
CA ASP A 117 -3.13 -6.15 -13.48
C ASP A 117 -2.04 -7.07 -12.92
N VAL A 118 -0.91 -6.51 -12.50
CA VAL A 118 0.22 -7.24 -11.92
C VAL A 118 -0.19 -7.93 -10.62
N MET A 119 -0.03 -9.25 -10.60
CA MET A 119 -0.14 -10.11 -9.43
C MET A 119 1.01 -11.12 -9.41
N LEU A 120 1.37 -11.62 -8.23
CA LEU A 120 2.24 -12.80 -8.13
C LEU A 120 1.33 -14.03 -8.28
N ASP A 121 1.44 -14.78 -9.37
CA ASP A 121 0.67 -16.01 -9.55
C ASP A 121 1.09 -17.09 -8.53
N SER A 122 0.24 -18.10 -8.32
CA SER A 122 0.44 -19.15 -7.32
C SER A 122 1.69 -19.98 -7.58
N ASP A 123 2.06 -20.22 -8.84
CA ASP A 123 3.22 -21.03 -9.19
C ASP A 123 4.50 -20.28 -8.89
N SER A 124 4.56 -19.01 -9.26
CA SER A 124 5.65 -18.09 -8.91
C SER A 124 5.77 -17.94 -7.40
N ALA A 125 4.65 -17.76 -6.68
CA ALA A 125 4.65 -17.65 -5.23
C ALA A 125 5.20 -18.92 -4.56
N SER A 126 4.80 -20.10 -5.03
CA SER A 126 5.29 -21.38 -4.53
C SER A 126 6.79 -21.53 -4.75
N LYS A 127 7.32 -21.13 -5.93
CA LYS A 127 8.76 -21.14 -6.22
C LYS A 127 9.53 -20.17 -5.32
N VAL A 128 8.99 -18.98 -5.06
CA VAL A 128 9.60 -17.99 -4.15
C VAL A 128 9.65 -18.53 -2.73
N LEU A 129 8.54 -19.05 -2.20
CA LEU A 129 8.46 -19.60 -0.85
C LEU A 129 9.38 -20.81 -0.69
N ALA A 130 9.36 -21.77 -1.61
CA ALA A 130 10.24 -22.94 -1.58
C ALA A 130 11.73 -22.55 -1.64
N HIS A 131 12.09 -21.52 -2.42
CA HIS A 131 13.45 -21.01 -2.46
C HIS A 131 13.86 -20.37 -1.12
N LEU A 132 12.98 -19.57 -0.53
CA LEU A 132 13.21 -18.94 0.77
C LEU A 132 13.30 -19.97 1.89
N GLU A 133 12.42 -20.97 1.89
CA GLU A 133 12.45 -22.09 2.83
C GLU A 133 13.78 -22.85 2.73
N LYS A 134 14.25 -23.16 1.52
CA LYS A 134 15.50 -23.91 1.32
C LYS A 134 16.77 -23.13 1.68
N TYR A 135 16.87 -21.86 1.29
CA TYR A 135 18.13 -21.10 1.35
C TYR A 135 18.14 -19.94 2.35
N LYS A 136 16.97 -19.56 2.85
CA LYS A 136 16.72 -18.42 3.74
C LYS A 136 15.74 -18.78 4.85
N TYR A 137 15.69 -20.06 5.23
CA TYR A 137 14.77 -20.59 6.24
C TYR A 137 14.72 -19.70 7.48
N ALA A 138 13.54 -19.50 8.05
CA ALA A 138 13.30 -18.64 9.22
C ALA A 138 14.01 -17.26 9.21
N SER A 139 14.43 -16.72 8.05
CA SER A 139 14.99 -15.37 7.97
C SER A 139 13.85 -14.34 7.93
N ILE A 140 14.16 -13.08 8.24
CA ILE A 140 13.18 -12.00 8.13
C ILE A 140 12.53 -11.92 6.73
N GLN A 141 13.26 -12.24 5.65
CA GLN A 141 12.70 -12.20 4.31
C GLN A 141 11.74 -13.36 4.06
N HIS A 142 12.06 -14.56 4.58
CA HIS A 142 11.18 -15.71 4.54
C HIS A 142 9.89 -15.42 5.31
N VAL A 143 10.01 -15.04 6.58
CA VAL A 143 8.87 -14.74 7.46
C VAL A 143 8.00 -13.62 6.89
N ALA A 144 8.60 -12.51 6.42
CA ALA A 144 7.84 -11.38 5.90
C ALA A 144 7.03 -11.76 4.65
N ILE A 145 7.61 -12.52 3.72
CA ILE A 145 6.93 -12.93 2.48
C ILE A 145 5.89 -14.00 2.77
N ALA A 146 6.20 -14.98 3.63
CA ALA A 146 5.26 -16.01 4.06
C ALA A 146 4.03 -15.40 4.75
N LEU A 147 4.23 -14.46 5.70
CA LEU A 147 3.14 -13.72 6.32
C LEU A 147 2.31 -12.99 5.26
N MET A 148 2.91 -12.21 4.35
CA MET A 148 2.16 -11.46 3.34
C MET A 148 1.34 -12.37 2.41
N TRP A 149 1.91 -13.51 2.00
CA TRP A 149 1.23 -14.48 1.13
C TRP A 149 0.11 -15.20 1.87
N HIS A 150 0.40 -15.91 2.97
CA HIS A 150 -0.58 -16.79 3.61
C HIS A 150 -1.69 -16.03 4.37
N THR A 151 -1.42 -14.81 4.84
CA THR A 151 -2.42 -14.01 5.57
C THR A 151 -3.11 -12.96 4.71
N MET A 152 -2.66 -12.79 3.45
CA MET A 152 -3.06 -11.73 2.53
C MET A 152 -2.82 -10.32 3.09
N MET A 153 -2.08 -10.15 4.18
CA MET A 153 -1.96 -8.85 4.85
C MET A 153 -1.25 -7.81 3.97
N ARG A 154 -1.69 -6.56 4.11
CA ARG A 154 -0.94 -5.42 3.58
C ARG A 154 0.39 -5.33 4.31
N VAL A 155 1.44 -4.85 3.64
CA VAL A 155 2.77 -4.65 4.25
C VAL A 155 2.70 -3.84 5.56
N GLY A 156 1.79 -2.86 5.66
CA GLY A 156 1.60 -2.08 6.88
C GLY A 156 1.00 -2.90 8.04
N GLY A 157 0.17 -3.90 7.76
CA GLY A 157 -0.35 -4.82 8.78
C GLY A 157 0.73 -5.77 9.28
N VAL A 158 1.51 -6.36 8.37
CA VAL A 158 2.65 -7.23 8.72
C VAL A 158 3.71 -6.46 9.53
N HIS A 159 4.01 -5.23 9.13
CA HIS A 159 4.95 -4.34 9.84
C HIS A 159 4.49 -3.97 11.27
N ALA A 160 3.19 -3.94 11.52
CA ALA A 160 2.61 -3.52 12.79
C ALA A 160 2.64 -4.60 13.88
N LEU A 161 2.93 -5.86 13.51
CA LEU A 161 2.92 -6.99 14.44
C LEU A 161 4.08 -6.90 15.44
N ASP A 162 3.75 -7.15 16.70
CA ASP A 162 4.67 -7.34 17.82
C ASP A 162 4.75 -8.84 18.16
N ILE A 163 5.73 -9.27 18.97
CA ILE A 163 5.83 -10.68 19.40
C ILE A 163 4.52 -11.09 20.10
N ASP A 164 4.03 -10.26 21.02
CA ASP A 164 2.79 -10.49 21.79
C ASP A 164 1.52 -10.58 20.93
N ASP A 165 1.59 -10.17 19.66
CA ASP A 165 0.47 -10.34 18.73
C ASP A 165 0.39 -11.76 18.18
N TYR A 166 1.47 -12.56 18.27
CA TYR A 166 1.51 -13.94 17.82
C TYR A 166 1.21 -14.89 18.99
N ASP A 167 0.29 -15.81 18.74
CA ASP A 167 -0.19 -16.80 19.70
C ASP A 167 0.05 -18.20 19.10
N PRO A 168 1.11 -18.91 19.51
CA PRO A 168 1.46 -20.21 18.94
C PRO A 168 0.44 -21.29 19.35
N ASP A 169 -0.13 -21.20 20.55
CA ASP A 169 -1.10 -22.16 21.07
C ASP A 169 -2.44 -22.07 20.31
N ASP A 170 -2.93 -20.84 20.08
CA ASP A 170 -4.13 -20.59 19.28
C ASP A 170 -3.85 -20.50 17.76
N GLN A 171 -2.58 -20.69 17.35
CA GLN A 171 -2.10 -20.62 15.97
C GLN A 171 -2.59 -19.39 15.21
N CYS A 172 -2.42 -18.20 15.80
CA CYS A 172 -2.98 -16.99 15.22
C CYS A 172 -2.08 -15.76 15.41
N VAL A 173 -2.36 -14.71 14.62
CA VAL A 173 -1.85 -13.36 14.89
C VAL A 173 -3.00 -12.37 15.11
N LYS A 174 -2.81 -11.46 16.07
CA LYS A 174 -3.73 -10.38 16.43
C LYS A 174 -3.27 -9.09 15.74
N VAL A 175 -3.97 -8.67 14.69
CA VAL A 175 -3.65 -7.42 13.98
C VAL A 175 -4.24 -6.25 14.75
N ARG A 176 -3.41 -5.31 15.20
CA ARG A 176 -3.81 -4.17 16.04
C ARG A 176 -3.52 -2.82 15.42
N HIS A 177 -4.35 -1.83 15.72
CA HIS A 177 -4.19 -0.44 15.32
C HIS A 177 -3.54 0.36 16.44
N ARG A 178 -2.26 0.71 16.28
CA ARG A 178 -1.52 1.50 17.27
C ARG A 178 -0.93 2.77 16.63
N PRO A 179 -1.76 3.80 16.36
CA PRO A 179 -1.30 5.03 15.71
C PRO A 179 -0.32 5.81 16.60
N GLU A 180 -0.60 5.90 17.90
CA GLU A 180 0.22 6.63 18.89
C GLU A 180 1.64 6.09 19.05
N SER A 181 1.87 4.83 18.68
CA SER A 181 3.18 4.18 18.71
C SER A 181 3.73 3.88 17.31
N GLY A 182 3.32 4.66 16.30
CA GLY A 182 3.92 4.63 14.96
C GLY A 182 3.50 3.45 14.05
N THR A 183 2.55 2.61 14.46
CA THR A 183 2.06 1.46 13.67
C THR A 183 0.56 1.50 13.37
N PRO A 184 0.06 2.54 12.67
CA PRO A 184 -1.32 2.53 12.19
C PRO A 184 -1.53 1.49 11.08
N ILE A 185 -2.71 0.85 11.06
CA ILE A 185 -3.10 -0.12 10.04
C ILE A 185 -4.21 0.46 9.15
N LYS A 186 -4.40 -0.14 7.97
CA LYS A 186 -5.47 0.25 7.06
C LYS A 186 -6.83 -0.03 7.72
N ASN A 187 -7.78 0.89 7.55
CA ASN A 187 -9.11 0.89 8.17
C ASN A 187 -9.10 1.07 9.69
N GLN A 188 -7.97 1.49 10.28
CA GLN A 188 -7.83 1.83 11.70
C GLN A 188 -8.38 0.70 12.59
N GLY A 189 -9.09 1.01 13.68
CA GLY A 189 -9.69 0.02 14.59
C GLY A 189 -10.61 -0.98 13.89
N LYS A 190 -11.31 -0.58 12.81
CA LYS A 190 -12.15 -1.49 12.01
C LYS A 190 -11.35 -2.52 11.21
N GLY A 191 -10.04 -2.33 11.11
CA GLY A 191 -9.13 -3.27 10.46
C GLY A 191 -8.50 -4.30 11.41
N GLU A 192 -8.71 -4.15 12.72
CA GLU A 192 -8.25 -5.10 13.72
C GLU A 192 -8.99 -6.43 13.59
N ARG A 193 -8.25 -7.53 13.72
CA ARG A 193 -8.78 -8.89 13.60
C ARG A 193 -7.74 -9.92 14.02
N MET A 194 -8.22 -11.12 14.34
CA MET A 194 -7.37 -12.31 14.45
C MET A 194 -7.24 -12.98 13.09
N VAL A 195 -6.06 -13.51 12.79
CA VAL A 195 -5.80 -14.24 11.55
C VAL A 195 -5.17 -15.58 11.90
N ALA A 196 -5.91 -16.67 11.63
CA ALA A 196 -5.42 -18.03 11.81
C ALA A 196 -4.23 -18.31 10.87
N LEU A 197 -3.25 -19.04 11.38
CA LEU A 197 -2.04 -19.49 10.71
C LEU A 197 -2.09 -21.02 10.57
N SER A 198 -1.31 -21.54 9.61
CA SER A 198 -1.07 -22.98 9.50
C SER A 198 0.11 -23.39 10.39
N ASP A 199 0.16 -24.66 10.79
CA ASP A 199 1.27 -25.27 11.53
C ASP A 199 2.63 -24.88 10.94
N GLN A 200 2.82 -25.07 9.62
CA GLN A 200 4.07 -24.73 8.93
C GLN A 200 4.47 -23.25 9.09
N LEU A 201 3.52 -22.33 9.18
CA LEU A 201 3.81 -20.92 9.36
C LEU A 201 4.13 -20.60 10.82
N CYS A 202 3.49 -21.29 11.77
CA CYS A 202 3.85 -21.24 13.18
C CYS A 202 5.28 -21.74 13.39
N ASP A 203 5.65 -22.90 12.83
CA ASP A 203 7.03 -23.44 12.91
C ASP A 203 8.07 -22.42 12.43
N VAL A 204 7.82 -21.78 11.28
CA VAL A 204 8.72 -20.76 10.73
C VAL A 204 8.81 -19.51 11.62
N LEU A 205 7.71 -19.14 12.30
CA LEU A 205 7.68 -18.02 13.24
C LEU A 205 8.42 -18.35 14.53
N ASP A 206 8.20 -19.55 15.07
CA ASP A 206 8.84 -20.05 16.28
C ASP A 206 10.36 -20.11 16.08
N ASP A 207 10.82 -20.68 14.97
CA ASP A 207 12.25 -20.74 14.62
C ASP A 207 12.84 -19.34 14.38
N TRP A 208 12.07 -18.42 13.80
CA TRP A 208 12.51 -17.03 13.66
C TRP A 208 12.69 -16.37 15.02
N LEU A 209 11.72 -16.51 15.93
CA LEU A 209 11.75 -15.92 17.26
C LEU A 209 12.87 -16.51 18.12
N ALA A 210 13.09 -17.82 18.06
CA ALA A 210 14.08 -18.52 18.86
C ALA A 210 15.52 -18.28 18.37
N GLU A 211 15.76 -18.34 17.06
CA GLU A 211 17.12 -18.49 16.53
C GLU A 211 17.66 -17.26 15.78
N LYS A 212 16.79 -16.43 15.21
CA LYS A 212 17.22 -15.44 14.18
C LYS A 212 16.77 -14.01 14.43
N ARG A 213 15.67 -13.81 15.15
CA ARG A 213 15.15 -12.48 15.48
C ARG A 213 16.14 -11.80 16.43
N PRO A 214 16.62 -10.59 16.11
CA PRO A 214 17.41 -9.81 17.06
C PRO A 214 16.56 -9.40 18.26
N SER A 215 17.09 -9.55 19.47
CA SER A 215 16.46 -9.10 20.72
C SER A 215 16.54 -7.57 20.84
N VAL A 216 15.62 -6.87 20.17
CA VAL A 216 15.54 -5.41 20.15
C VAL A 216 14.10 -4.92 20.35
N THR A 217 13.98 -3.69 20.83
CA THR A 217 12.72 -2.94 20.89
C THR A 217 12.68 -1.83 19.84
N ASP A 218 11.50 -1.30 19.55
CA ASP A 218 11.35 -0.04 18.83
C ASP A 218 11.48 1.19 19.75
N GLU A 219 11.35 2.39 19.18
CA GLU A 219 11.46 3.66 19.91
C GLU A 219 10.38 3.85 20.99
N TYR A 220 9.32 3.04 20.99
CA TYR A 220 8.24 3.03 21.98
C TYR A 220 8.39 1.88 22.99
N GLY A 221 9.51 1.17 22.99
CA GLY A 221 9.78 0.05 23.90
C GLY A 221 9.02 -1.24 23.57
N ARG A 222 8.43 -1.35 22.37
CA ARG A 222 7.71 -2.56 21.95
C ARG A 222 8.64 -3.53 21.25
N GLU A 223 8.32 -4.82 21.31
CA GLU A 223 9.09 -5.87 20.65
C GLU A 223 8.49 -6.22 19.28
N PRO A 224 8.99 -5.64 18.17
CA PRO A 224 8.45 -5.91 16.84
C PRO A 224 8.68 -7.37 16.43
N LEU A 225 7.68 -8.02 15.83
CA LEU A 225 7.83 -9.37 15.28
C LEU A 225 8.89 -9.39 14.17
N LEU A 226 8.83 -8.42 13.25
CA LEU A 226 9.83 -8.23 12.19
C LEU A 226 10.85 -7.17 12.60
N ALA A 227 11.94 -7.61 13.22
CA ALA A 227 13.01 -6.77 13.75
C ALA A 227 14.30 -6.83 12.91
N SER A 228 14.97 -5.68 12.75
CA SER A 228 16.37 -5.58 12.32
C SER A 228 17.26 -5.26 13.52
N ARG A 229 18.56 -5.10 13.33
CA ARG A 229 19.47 -4.73 14.43
C ARG A 229 19.18 -3.33 14.99
N GLU A 230 18.46 -2.52 14.23
CA GLU A 230 18.10 -1.13 14.52
C GLU A 230 16.67 -0.99 15.08
N GLY A 231 15.99 -2.10 15.42
CA GLY A 231 14.62 -2.09 15.94
C GLY A 231 13.58 -2.58 14.91
N ARG A 232 12.40 -1.96 14.88
CA ARG A 232 11.32 -2.37 13.96
C ARG A 232 11.72 -2.15 12.50
N THR A 233 11.61 -3.20 11.69
CA THR A 233 11.99 -3.12 10.27
C THR A 233 11.09 -2.16 9.51
N ASN A 234 11.68 -1.19 8.82
CA ASN A 234 10.93 -0.20 8.04
C ASN A 234 10.12 -0.84 6.89
N LYS A 235 8.93 -0.31 6.61
CA LYS A 235 8.07 -0.71 5.47
C LYS A 235 8.82 -0.68 4.13
N THR A 236 9.75 0.25 3.92
CA THR A 236 10.57 0.33 2.70
C THR A 236 11.53 -0.85 2.59
N THR A 237 12.11 -1.30 3.70
CA THR A 237 12.97 -2.50 3.74
C THR A 237 12.17 -3.77 3.42
N LEU A 238 10.97 -3.90 4.00
CA LEU A 238 10.07 -5.02 3.67
C LEU A 238 9.69 -5.03 2.17
N ARG A 239 9.43 -3.86 1.58
CA ARG A 239 9.20 -3.73 0.13
C ARG A 239 10.41 -4.19 -0.68
N ALA A 240 11.62 -3.80 -0.26
CA ALA A 240 12.85 -4.19 -0.93
C ALA A 240 13.04 -5.73 -0.91
N TYR A 241 12.72 -6.39 0.20
CA TYR A 241 12.73 -7.85 0.27
C TYR A 241 11.76 -8.49 -0.74
N VAL A 242 10.54 -7.97 -0.81
CA VAL A 242 9.54 -8.45 -1.79
C VAL A 242 10.05 -8.31 -3.22
N TYR A 243 10.53 -7.12 -3.63
CA TYR A 243 11.07 -6.94 -4.98
C TYR A 243 12.25 -7.86 -5.27
N ARG A 244 13.16 -8.02 -4.30
CA ARG A 244 14.34 -8.86 -4.45
C ARG A 244 13.99 -10.32 -4.68
N TRP A 245 13.09 -10.87 -3.87
CA TRP A 245 12.81 -12.31 -3.85
C TRP A 245 11.72 -12.74 -4.82
N THR A 246 10.87 -11.82 -5.28
CA THR A 246 9.94 -12.10 -6.38
C THR A 246 10.57 -11.97 -7.76
N ARG A 247 11.84 -11.54 -7.84
CA ARG A 247 12.57 -11.47 -9.10
C ARG A 247 12.83 -12.90 -9.62
N PRO A 248 12.36 -13.27 -10.83
CA PRO A 248 12.33 -14.67 -11.25
C PRO A 248 13.68 -15.39 -11.26
N CYS A 249 14.73 -14.71 -11.71
CA CYS A 249 16.08 -15.30 -11.77
C CYS A 249 16.64 -15.73 -10.42
N THR A 250 16.05 -15.29 -9.29
CA THR A 250 16.47 -15.75 -7.95
C THR A 250 16.12 -17.20 -7.69
N TYR A 251 15.05 -17.71 -8.30
CA TYR A 251 14.56 -19.08 -8.10
C TYR A 251 14.55 -19.94 -9.37
N SER A 252 14.66 -19.35 -10.57
CA SER A 252 14.81 -20.09 -11.83
C SER A 252 16.26 -20.23 -12.31
N ALA A 253 17.20 -19.47 -11.76
CA ALA A 253 18.58 -19.31 -12.26
C ALA A 253 18.69 -18.76 -13.72
N GLU A 254 17.57 -18.39 -14.34
CA GLU A 254 17.50 -17.85 -15.71
C GLU A 254 16.71 -16.53 -15.75
N CYS A 255 17.11 -15.61 -16.61
CA CYS A 255 16.38 -14.35 -16.79
C CYS A 255 15.20 -14.54 -17.77
N PRO A 256 13.95 -14.25 -17.39
CA PRO A 256 12.79 -14.35 -18.29
C PRO A 256 12.72 -13.21 -19.33
N HIS A 257 13.77 -12.41 -19.44
CA HIS A 257 13.87 -11.26 -20.34
C HIS A 257 15.15 -11.31 -21.19
N ASP A 258 15.79 -12.48 -21.25
CA ASP A 258 17.03 -12.71 -22.00
C ASP A 258 18.15 -11.69 -21.66
N ARG A 259 18.17 -11.19 -20.43
CA ARG A 259 19.24 -10.31 -19.93
C ARG A 259 20.37 -11.13 -19.38
N ASP A 260 21.60 -10.74 -19.70
CA ASP A 260 22.78 -11.23 -19.00
C ASP A 260 22.70 -10.85 -17.51
N LEU A 261 22.80 -11.86 -16.65
CA LEU A 261 22.79 -11.66 -15.21
C LEU A 261 24.04 -10.89 -14.74
N GLY A 262 25.19 -11.04 -15.40
CA GLY A 262 26.42 -10.33 -15.04
C GLY A 262 26.30 -8.80 -15.10
N GLU A 263 25.45 -8.28 -16.00
CA GLU A 263 25.29 -6.84 -16.26
C GLU A 263 23.92 -6.30 -15.85
N CYS A 264 23.04 -7.15 -15.31
CA CYS A 264 21.68 -6.76 -15.00
C CYS A 264 21.62 -5.83 -13.79
N SER A 265 21.38 -4.53 -14.04
CA SER A 265 21.25 -3.49 -13.00
C SER A 265 20.14 -3.76 -11.97
N ALA A 266 19.20 -4.69 -12.25
CA ALA A 266 18.16 -5.10 -11.32
C ALA A 266 18.62 -6.20 -10.34
N LEU A 267 19.86 -6.69 -10.41
CA LEU A 267 20.39 -7.66 -9.46
C LEU A 267 20.83 -7.05 -8.13
N GLU A 268 21.21 -5.77 -8.13
CA GLU A 268 21.63 -5.09 -6.91
C GLU A 268 20.49 -5.02 -5.88
N ARG A 269 20.86 -4.90 -4.61
CA ARG A 269 19.92 -4.95 -3.49
C ARG A 269 18.82 -3.89 -3.60
N ASP A 270 19.20 -2.67 -3.94
CA ASP A 270 18.33 -1.50 -3.85
C ASP A 270 17.63 -1.16 -5.17
N THR A 271 17.97 -1.87 -6.25
CA THR A 271 17.45 -1.64 -7.61
C THR A 271 16.61 -2.80 -8.13
N ALA A 272 16.28 -3.80 -7.28
CA ALA A 272 15.49 -4.96 -7.67
C ALA A 272 14.16 -4.60 -8.37
N TYR A 273 13.55 -3.48 -7.99
CA TYR A 273 12.33 -2.92 -8.60
C TYR A 273 12.47 -2.56 -10.09
N ARG A 274 13.70 -2.47 -10.63
CA ARG A 274 13.98 -2.26 -12.06
C ARG A 274 13.75 -3.53 -12.90
N CYS A 275 13.58 -4.69 -12.28
CA CYS A 275 13.19 -5.90 -13.00
C CYS A 275 11.70 -5.82 -13.37
N PRO A 276 11.34 -5.91 -14.67
CA PRO A 276 9.95 -5.85 -15.11
C PRO A 276 9.06 -6.94 -14.51
N SER A 277 9.62 -8.12 -14.21
CA SER A 277 8.92 -9.23 -13.58
C SER A 277 9.04 -9.31 -12.06
N SER A 278 9.76 -8.38 -11.40
CA SER A 278 9.67 -8.25 -9.94
C SER A 278 8.39 -7.54 -9.56
N VAL A 279 7.80 -7.89 -8.42
CA VAL A 279 6.48 -7.37 -8.05
C VAL A 279 6.48 -6.66 -6.71
N SER A 280 5.51 -5.77 -6.51
CA SER A 280 5.31 -5.05 -5.26
C SER A 280 4.59 -5.92 -4.20
N PRO A 281 4.61 -5.55 -2.90
CA PRO A 281 3.80 -6.25 -1.89
C PRO A 281 2.30 -6.29 -2.19
N HIS A 282 1.77 -5.30 -2.92
CA HIS A 282 0.37 -5.34 -3.32
C HIS A 282 0.09 -6.47 -4.32
N ALA A 283 1.05 -6.78 -5.20
CA ALA A 283 0.90 -7.87 -6.16
C ALA A 283 0.90 -9.25 -5.48
N ILE A 284 1.70 -9.44 -4.42
CA ILE A 284 1.63 -10.64 -3.54
C ILE A 284 0.23 -10.77 -2.96
N ARG A 285 -0.28 -9.70 -2.33
CA ARG A 285 -1.62 -9.69 -1.76
C ARG A 285 -2.70 -9.99 -2.81
N ARG A 286 -2.59 -9.42 -4.02
CA ARG A 286 -3.52 -9.67 -5.12
C ARG A 286 -3.49 -11.13 -5.55
N GLY A 287 -2.30 -11.67 -5.76
CA GLY A 287 -2.08 -13.08 -6.06
C GLY A 287 -2.69 -14.02 -5.04
N SER A 288 -2.44 -13.76 -3.75
CA SER A 288 -2.96 -14.58 -2.66
C SER A 288 -4.50 -14.53 -2.56
N ILE A 289 -5.11 -13.33 -2.66
CA ILE A 289 -6.58 -13.20 -2.66
C ILE A 289 -7.17 -13.95 -3.86
N THR A 290 -6.64 -13.73 -5.06
CA THR A 290 -7.12 -14.40 -6.28
C THR A 290 -6.94 -15.92 -6.20
N HIS A 291 -5.80 -16.40 -5.70
CA HIS A 291 -5.55 -17.82 -5.48
C HIS A 291 -6.59 -18.43 -4.55
N SER A 292 -6.85 -17.82 -3.39
CA SER A 292 -7.86 -18.35 -2.46
C SER A 292 -9.28 -18.35 -3.02
N LEU A 293 -9.67 -17.32 -3.78
CA LEU A 293 -10.98 -17.29 -4.44
C LEU A 293 -11.10 -18.39 -5.51
N ASN A 294 -10.02 -18.69 -6.23
CA ASN A 294 -9.95 -19.78 -7.20
C ASN A 294 -9.84 -21.17 -6.56
N SER A 295 -9.54 -21.25 -5.25
CA SER A 295 -9.57 -22.47 -4.46
C SER A 295 -10.88 -22.60 -3.66
N ASP A 296 -11.97 -22.02 -4.21
CA ASP A 296 -13.34 -22.10 -3.71
C ASP A 296 -13.58 -21.62 -2.26
N MET A 297 -12.65 -20.83 -1.72
CA MET A 297 -12.87 -20.13 -0.44
C MET A 297 -14.02 -19.12 -0.56
N PRO A 298 -14.97 -19.07 0.40
CA PRO A 298 -16.05 -18.10 0.36
C PRO A 298 -15.55 -16.65 0.38
N ASP A 299 -16.15 -15.79 -0.44
CA ASP A 299 -15.81 -14.37 -0.55
C ASP A 299 -15.82 -13.65 0.80
N LYS A 300 -16.75 -14.02 1.69
CA LYS A 300 -16.81 -13.47 3.06
C LYS A 300 -15.58 -13.84 3.89
N VAL A 301 -15.13 -15.09 3.81
CA VAL A 301 -13.92 -15.55 4.53
C VAL A 301 -12.69 -14.81 4.00
N VAL A 302 -12.56 -14.67 2.68
CA VAL A 302 -11.45 -13.93 2.06
C VAL A 302 -11.52 -12.43 2.41
N SER A 303 -12.72 -11.84 2.39
CA SER A 303 -13.00 -10.45 2.80
C SER A 303 -12.53 -10.17 4.22
N ASP A 304 -12.97 -11.00 5.17
CA ASP A 304 -12.67 -10.83 6.59
C ASP A 304 -11.18 -11.07 6.85
N ARG A 305 -10.60 -12.15 6.30
CA ARG A 305 -9.15 -12.45 6.42
C ARG A 305 -8.29 -11.33 5.86
N ALA A 306 -8.60 -10.87 4.65
CA ALA A 306 -7.81 -9.86 3.97
C ALA A 306 -8.15 -8.42 4.41
N ASN A 307 -9.21 -8.18 5.19
CA ASN A 307 -9.68 -6.83 5.53
C ASN A 307 -9.90 -5.98 4.26
N VAL A 308 -10.82 -6.42 3.41
CA VAL A 308 -11.24 -5.80 2.16
C VAL A 308 -12.72 -6.10 1.91
N SER A 309 -13.50 -5.14 1.45
CA SER A 309 -14.94 -5.38 1.21
C SER A 309 -15.15 -6.30 0.01
N GLN A 310 -16.25 -7.06 0.03
CA GLN A 310 -16.66 -7.93 -1.09
C GLN A 310 -16.76 -7.17 -2.42
N ARG A 311 -17.35 -5.96 -2.41
CA ARG A 311 -17.38 -5.09 -3.60
C ARG A 311 -15.99 -4.82 -4.19
N VAL A 312 -14.98 -4.63 -3.34
CA VAL A 312 -13.59 -4.41 -3.79
C VAL A 312 -12.97 -5.72 -4.28
N ILE A 313 -13.32 -6.86 -3.69
CA ILE A 313 -12.95 -8.21 -4.18
C ILE A 313 -13.47 -8.40 -5.61
N GLU A 314 -14.77 -8.22 -5.82
CA GLU A 314 -15.43 -8.39 -7.12
C GLU A 314 -14.83 -7.49 -8.21
N GLN A 315 -14.50 -6.23 -7.86
CA GLN A 315 -13.98 -5.25 -8.82
C GLN A 315 -12.52 -5.49 -9.20
N HIS A 316 -11.71 -6.07 -8.32
CA HIS A 316 -10.25 -6.02 -8.47
C HIS A 316 -9.53 -7.36 -8.31
N TYR A 317 -10.15 -8.39 -7.76
CA TYR A 317 -9.46 -9.63 -7.42
C TYR A 317 -10.15 -10.85 -8.00
N ASP A 318 -11.47 -10.83 -8.07
CA ASP A 318 -12.24 -11.94 -8.61
C ASP A 318 -12.11 -11.99 -10.14
N ARG A 319 -11.53 -13.08 -10.62
CA ARG A 319 -11.41 -13.37 -12.06
C ARG A 319 -12.38 -14.47 -12.50
N ARG A 320 -13.19 -15.00 -11.59
CA ARG A 320 -14.15 -16.07 -11.85
C ARG A 320 -15.32 -15.53 -12.67
N THR A 321 -15.75 -16.33 -13.63
CA THR A 321 -16.97 -16.14 -14.41
C THR A 321 -18.21 -16.30 -13.54
N GLU A 322 -19.34 -15.75 -13.98
CA GLU A 322 -20.62 -15.93 -13.28
C GLU A 322 -21.03 -17.40 -13.13
N ARG A 323 -20.56 -18.27 -14.05
CA ARG A 323 -20.76 -19.72 -13.97
C ARG A 323 -19.93 -20.36 -12.86
N GLU A 324 -18.65 -20.02 -12.74
CA GLU A 324 -17.79 -20.50 -11.64
C GLU A 324 -18.34 -20.07 -10.28
N LYS A 325 -18.79 -18.81 -10.15
CA LYS A 325 -19.46 -18.34 -8.92
C LYS A 325 -20.76 -19.10 -8.64
N MET A 326 -21.52 -19.47 -9.66
CA MET A 326 -22.74 -20.27 -9.51
C MET A 326 -22.42 -21.70 -9.03
N GLU A 327 -21.44 -22.37 -9.62
CA GLU A 327 -21.02 -23.72 -9.20
C GLU A 327 -20.46 -23.71 -7.77
N GLN A 328 -19.64 -22.72 -7.41
CA GLN A 328 -19.18 -22.54 -6.03
C GLN A 328 -20.37 -22.43 -5.06
N ARG A 329 -21.39 -21.60 -5.39
CA ARG A 329 -22.60 -21.51 -4.57
C ARG A 329 -23.36 -22.84 -4.50
N ARG A 330 -23.35 -23.64 -5.56
CA ARG A 330 -24.02 -24.96 -5.60
C ARG A 330 -23.41 -25.93 -4.59
N GLU A 331 -22.10 -25.91 -4.34
CA GLU A 331 -21.45 -26.76 -3.33
C GLU A 331 -21.94 -26.48 -1.90
N TYR A 332 -22.34 -25.25 -1.59
CA TYR A 332 -22.92 -24.90 -0.29
C TYR A 332 -24.44 -25.14 -0.22
N LEU A 333 -25.08 -25.43 -1.36
CA LEU A 333 -26.51 -25.73 -1.46
C LEU A 333 -26.79 -27.22 -1.66
N SER A 334 -25.75 -28.06 -1.81
CA SER A 334 -25.91 -29.50 -2.05
C SER A 334 -26.46 -30.28 -0.84
N ASP A 335 -26.47 -29.66 0.33
CA ASP A 335 -26.99 -30.23 1.59
C ASP A 335 -28.33 -29.60 2.05
N LEU A 336 -29.05 -28.92 1.15
CA LEU A 336 -30.38 -28.33 1.41
C LEU A 336 -31.57 -29.23 1.03
#